data_AF-A0A7S0UC39-F1
#
_entry.id   AF-A0A7S0UC39-F1
#
_cell.length_a   1.000
_cell.length_b   1.000
_cell.length_c   1.000
_cell.angle_alpha   90.00
_cell.angle_beta   90.00
_cell.angle_gamma   90.00
#
_symmetry.space_group_name_H-M   'P 1'
#
loop_
_entity.id
_entity.type
_entity.pdbx_description
1 polymer ?
#
loop_
_entity_poly.entity_id
_entity_poly.type
_entity_poly.pdbx_seq_one_letter_code
_entity_poly.pdbx_strand_id
1 'polypeptide(L)'
;GRVGWRCAEPVARPDTLVHGSFLRCAGIEELEWVTEELQKLRGRAVEEIKFLEARLTAAYIAAKRYQEQHETDMSWFDGQVGKNIGDLSTLVAEGRIYTDNVAILQESRRQRYLVELTHVETMVTLNAAKESLHIAVDQAKISYSRAIETLEQQSLVLARSKVEGAVSAGTHHSCAACADDLVRCWGLNDALQSNPPNVKFLAVSAGDHQTCAIRADNRRAMCWGSNTFGKSTPQPPDGQFHQISAGNSHVCGILLGGSVSCWGDNRHGQSTPPPGRFTLVSSGYEHTCGLRAPPGSERKAGSTIDGEVVCWGSYADGRVNGPTGLFKWVSAGGRHSCGVRVTGEMVCWGGNKHLQTSHPPEFRYKTVSCGHTHSCALRTNGGAVCWGGNSHGEAAVPTKPPRRFKAVSAGWSHTCAVDALRDNVVCWGKGRRDPVSRGDAVAAPEAAQTCARVWV
;
A
#
# COMPACT_ATOMS: atom_id res chain seq x y z
N GLY A 1 -44.79 8.62 -2.08
CA GLY A 1 -43.60 8.10 -2.78
C GLY A 1 -42.34 8.37 -2.00
N ARG A 2 -41.98 7.49 -1.05
CA ARG A 2 -40.63 7.43 -0.47
C ARG A 2 -39.85 6.38 -1.26
N VAL A 3 -38.82 6.79 -2.00
CA VAL A 3 -37.88 5.87 -2.64
C VAL A 3 -36.68 5.76 -1.70
N GLY A 4 -36.57 4.59 -1.04
CA GLY A 4 -35.38 4.22 -0.28
C GLY A 4 -34.31 3.69 -1.22
N TRP A 5 -33.10 4.22 -1.11
CA TRP A 5 -31.93 3.72 -1.84
C TRP A 5 -31.44 2.44 -1.13
N ARG A 6 -31.57 1.28 -1.78
CA ARG A 6 -30.93 0.02 -1.37
C ARG A 6 -29.56 -0.10 -2.05
N CYS A 7 -28.59 -0.66 -1.32
CA CYS A 7 -27.30 -1.08 -1.85
C CYS A 7 -27.52 -2.10 -2.97
N ALA A 8 -26.79 -1.96 -4.09
CA ALA A 8 -26.84 -2.92 -5.18
C ALA A 8 -26.11 -4.23 -4.78
N GLU A 9 -26.75 -5.37 -5.01
CA GLU A 9 -26.11 -6.68 -4.96
C GLU A 9 -25.15 -6.87 -6.16
N PRO A 10 -24.01 -7.55 -6.00
CA PRO A 10 -23.10 -7.80 -7.10
C PRO A 10 -23.64 -8.93 -8.01
N VAL A 11 -23.84 -8.61 -9.28
CA VAL A 11 -24.04 -9.60 -10.35
C VAL A 11 -22.69 -10.23 -10.70
N ALA A 12 -22.63 -11.55 -10.63
CA ALA A 12 -21.46 -12.38 -10.92
C ALA A 12 -21.12 -12.46 -12.42
N ARG A 13 -19.82 -12.35 -12.76
CA ARG A 13 -19.05 -13.16 -13.75
C ARG A 13 -17.59 -12.64 -13.86
N PRO A 14 -16.59 -13.50 -14.17
CA PRO A 14 -15.16 -13.13 -14.12
C PRO A 14 -14.66 -12.24 -15.28
N ASP A 15 -15.44 -12.07 -16.35
CA ASP A 15 -14.93 -11.49 -17.60
C ASP A 15 -15.12 -9.96 -17.74
N THR A 16 -15.53 -9.27 -16.67
CA THR A 16 -15.79 -7.83 -16.72
C THR A 16 -15.18 -7.07 -15.54
N LEU A 17 -13.87 -7.25 -15.32
CA LEU A 17 -13.07 -6.24 -14.60
C LEU A 17 -12.68 -5.13 -15.58
N VAL A 18 -13.66 -4.36 -16.05
CA VAL A 18 -13.43 -3.10 -16.77
C VAL A 18 -13.71 -1.96 -15.81
N HIS A 19 -12.69 -1.13 -15.62
CA HIS A 19 -12.70 0.24 -15.11
C HIS A 19 -13.98 0.77 -14.42
N GLY A 20 -13.83 1.03 -13.12
CA GLY A 20 -14.41 2.23 -12.50
C GLY A 20 -15.85 2.13 -12.02
N SER A 21 -16.06 1.55 -10.85
CA SER A 21 -17.23 1.91 -10.01
C SER A 21 -17.12 1.33 -8.61
N PHE A 22 -16.45 2.03 -7.69
CA PHE A 22 -16.74 1.89 -6.26
C PHE A 22 -16.64 3.27 -5.58
N LEU A 23 -17.79 3.74 -5.08
CA LEU A 23 -17.95 4.99 -4.33
C LEU A 23 -19.02 4.75 -3.27
N ARG A 24 -18.75 5.25 -2.04
CA ARG A 24 -19.56 5.31 -0.80
C ARG A 24 -19.41 4.05 0.08
N CYS A 25 -18.81 4.08 1.27
CA CYS A 25 -19.01 4.95 2.45
C CYS A 25 -17.74 5.00 3.35
N ALA A 26 -17.67 6.01 4.24
CA ALA A 26 -16.48 6.52 4.92
C ALA A 26 -16.02 5.75 6.19
N GLY A 27 -14.72 5.84 6.49
CA GLY A 27 -14.13 6.00 7.83
C GLY A 27 -14.61 5.06 8.95
N ILE A 28 -13.78 4.05 9.29
CA ILE A 28 -14.04 2.91 10.21
C ILE A 28 -14.72 1.74 9.49
N GLU A 29 -15.92 1.93 8.93
CA GLU A 29 -16.62 0.88 8.17
C GLU A 29 -15.81 0.40 6.96
N GLU A 30 -15.06 1.29 6.31
CA GLU A 30 -14.24 0.94 5.13
C GLU A 30 -13.04 0.04 5.48
N LEU A 31 -12.41 0.23 6.65
CA LEU A 31 -11.29 -0.64 7.06
C LEU A 31 -11.81 -2.01 7.48
N GLU A 32 -12.90 -2.05 8.25
CA GLU A 32 -13.57 -3.29 8.66
C GLU A 32 -14.07 -4.06 7.42
N TRP A 33 -14.71 -3.36 6.49
CA TRP A 33 -15.14 -3.92 5.22
C TRP A 33 -13.98 -4.43 4.37
N VAL A 34 -12.90 -3.66 4.20
CA VAL A 34 -11.71 -4.13 3.46
C VAL A 34 -11.11 -5.36 4.13
N THR A 35 -11.05 -5.41 5.47
CA THR A 35 -10.55 -6.60 6.18
C THR A 35 -11.46 -7.81 6.01
N GLU A 36 -12.78 -7.62 6.02
CA GLU A 36 -13.75 -8.69 5.80
C GLU A 36 -13.71 -9.20 4.35
N GLU A 37 -13.65 -8.30 3.38
CA GLU A 37 -13.55 -8.64 1.96
C GLU A 37 -12.23 -9.33 1.63
N LEU A 38 -11.13 -8.93 2.30
CA LEU A 38 -9.85 -9.62 2.21
C LEU A 38 -9.96 -11.08 2.69
N GLN A 39 -10.67 -11.31 3.79
CA GLN A 39 -10.90 -12.68 4.29
C GLN A 39 -11.75 -13.51 3.32
N LYS A 40 -12.83 -12.94 2.79
CA LYS A 40 -13.69 -13.60 1.79
C LYS A 40 -12.91 -13.91 0.51
N LEU A 41 -12.09 -12.99 0.04
CA LEU A 41 -11.27 -13.18 -1.17
C LEU A 41 -10.22 -14.26 -0.98
N ARG A 42 -9.53 -14.29 0.18
CA ARG A 42 -8.61 -15.38 0.53
C ARG A 42 -9.31 -16.74 0.60
N GLY A 43 -10.51 -16.79 1.16
CA GLY A 43 -11.34 -18.01 1.19
C GLY A 43 -11.68 -18.52 -0.21
N ARG A 44 -12.21 -17.64 -1.08
CA ARG A 44 -12.52 -17.96 -2.48
C ARG A 44 -11.30 -18.45 -3.26
N ALA A 45 -10.16 -17.77 -3.09
CA ALA A 45 -8.91 -18.16 -3.75
C ALA A 45 -8.48 -19.59 -3.38
N VAL A 46 -8.55 -19.95 -2.09
CA VAL A 46 -8.21 -21.28 -1.61
C VAL A 46 -9.14 -22.34 -2.19
N GLU A 47 -10.45 -22.10 -2.20
CA GLU A 47 -11.43 -23.07 -2.72
C GLU A 47 -11.28 -23.30 -4.22
N GLU A 48 -11.14 -22.22 -5.00
CA GLU A 48 -11.05 -22.31 -6.47
C GLU A 48 -9.72 -22.93 -6.93
N ILE A 49 -8.59 -22.52 -6.32
CA ILE A 49 -7.29 -23.11 -6.63
C ILE A 49 -7.28 -24.60 -6.26
N LYS A 50 -7.81 -24.96 -5.09
CA LYS A 50 -7.90 -26.36 -4.65
C LYS A 50 -8.77 -27.20 -5.59
N PHE A 51 -9.86 -26.62 -6.08
CA PHE A 51 -10.74 -27.27 -7.07
C PHE A 51 -10.01 -27.52 -8.40
N LEU A 52 -9.29 -26.52 -8.92
CA LEU A 52 -8.52 -26.66 -10.16
C LEU A 52 -7.35 -27.65 -10.02
N GLU A 53 -6.63 -27.62 -8.90
CA GLU A 53 -5.56 -28.57 -8.60
C GLU A 53 -6.07 -30.01 -8.46
N ALA A 54 -7.27 -30.20 -7.88
CA ALA A 54 -7.93 -31.51 -7.83
C ALA A 54 -8.30 -32.03 -9.23
N ARG A 55 -8.82 -31.16 -10.11
CA ARG A 55 -9.11 -31.52 -11.51
C ARG A 55 -7.85 -31.86 -12.30
N LEU A 56 -6.79 -31.09 -12.10
CA LEU A 56 -5.48 -31.36 -12.70
C LEU A 56 -4.95 -32.73 -12.25
N THR A 57 -5.00 -33.02 -10.95
CA THR A 57 -4.60 -34.31 -10.38
C THR A 57 -5.42 -35.46 -10.98
N ALA A 58 -6.75 -35.30 -11.09
CA ALA A 58 -7.62 -36.29 -11.72
C ALA A 58 -7.27 -36.52 -13.20
N ALA A 59 -6.94 -35.46 -13.96
CA ALA A 59 -6.51 -35.56 -15.36
C ALA A 59 -5.17 -36.32 -15.50
N TYR A 60 -4.22 -36.11 -14.58
CA TYR A 60 -2.99 -36.89 -14.52
C TYR A 60 -3.24 -38.37 -14.23
N ILE A 61 -4.11 -38.69 -13.27
CA ILE A 61 -4.47 -40.06 -12.93
C ILE A 61 -5.17 -40.75 -14.12
N ALA A 62 -6.11 -40.06 -14.77
CA ALA A 62 -6.83 -40.60 -15.92
C ALA A 62 -5.89 -40.93 -17.08
N ALA A 63 -4.97 -40.02 -17.43
CA ALA A 63 -4.00 -40.27 -18.48
C ALA A 63 -3.02 -41.40 -18.13
N LYS A 64 -2.60 -41.50 -16.86
CA LYS A 64 -1.74 -42.59 -16.42
C LYS A 64 -2.44 -43.95 -16.52
N ARG A 65 -3.69 -44.04 -16.04
CA ARG A 65 -4.49 -45.27 -16.16
C ARG A 65 -4.72 -45.67 -17.61
N TYR A 66 -4.97 -44.70 -18.48
CA TYR A 66 -5.17 -44.96 -19.90
C TYR A 66 -3.88 -45.47 -20.58
N GLN A 67 -2.72 -44.95 -20.16
CA GLN A 67 -1.41 -45.47 -20.59
C GLN A 67 -1.19 -46.92 -20.14
N GLU A 68 -1.40 -47.21 -18.86
CA GLU A 68 -1.26 -48.57 -18.29
C GLU A 68 -2.20 -49.57 -18.97
N GLN A 69 -3.43 -49.14 -19.28
CA GLN A 69 -4.39 -49.98 -19.99
C GLN A 69 -3.94 -50.24 -21.43
N HIS A 70 -3.42 -49.23 -22.13
CA HIS A 70 -2.85 -49.42 -23.46
C HIS A 70 -1.66 -50.40 -23.46
N GLU A 71 -0.76 -50.32 -22.49
CA GLU A 71 0.34 -51.29 -22.33
C GLU A 71 -0.17 -52.71 -22.12
N THR A 72 -1.25 -52.87 -21.36
CA THR A 72 -1.90 -54.17 -21.11
C THR A 72 -2.54 -54.72 -22.38
N ASP A 73 -3.29 -53.89 -23.12
CA ASP A 73 -3.93 -54.27 -24.38
C ASP A 73 -2.88 -54.68 -25.41
N MET A 74 -1.79 -53.92 -25.53
CA MET A 74 -0.67 -54.21 -26.42
C MET A 74 0.03 -55.53 -26.07
N SER A 75 0.25 -55.79 -24.77
CA SER A 75 0.82 -57.06 -24.31
C SER A 75 -0.08 -58.26 -24.64
N TRP A 76 -1.40 -58.10 -24.55
CA TRP A 76 -2.35 -59.14 -24.96
C TRP A 76 -2.27 -59.43 -26.46
N PHE A 77 -2.19 -58.39 -27.31
CA PHE A 77 -2.02 -58.55 -28.75
C PHE A 77 -0.69 -59.24 -29.09
N ASP A 78 0.41 -58.87 -28.44
CA ASP A 78 1.72 -59.52 -28.64
C ASP A 78 1.68 -61.01 -28.24
N GLY A 79 0.97 -61.35 -27.16
CA GLY A 79 0.76 -62.74 -26.74
C GLY A 79 -0.12 -63.56 -27.72
N GLN A 80 -1.17 -62.95 -28.27
CA GLN A 80 -2.02 -63.57 -29.30
C GLN A 80 -1.25 -63.82 -30.60
N VAL A 81 -0.50 -62.83 -31.07
CA VAL A 81 0.35 -62.96 -32.26
C VAL A 81 1.41 -64.05 -32.04
N GLY A 82 2.03 -64.13 -30.85
CA GLY A 82 2.98 -65.18 -30.49
C GLY A 82 2.38 -66.59 -30.54
N LYS A 83 1.17 -66.79 -30.00
CA LYS A 83 0.45 -68.08 -30.09
C LYS A 83 0.09 -68.45 -31.52
N ASN A 84 -0.47 -67.51 -32.28
CA ASN A 84 -0.88 -67.75 -33.66
C ASN A 84 0.31 -68.04 -34.58
N ILE A 85 1.49 -67.43 -34.33
CA ILE A 85 2.73 -67.76 -35.05
C ILE A 85 3.26 -69.15 -34.66
N GLY A 86 3.19 -69.52 -33.37
CA GLY A 86 3.53 -70.85 -32.89
C GLY A 86 2.69 -71.95 -33.56
N ASP A 87 1.37 -71.76 -33.60
CA ASP A 87 0.42 -72.65 -34.26
C ASP A 87 0.62 -72.67 -35.79
N LEU A 88 0.98 -71.53 -36.41
CA LEU A 88 1.32 -71.49 -37.84
C LEU A 88 2.56 -72.33 -38.15
N SER A 89 3.61 -72.22 -37.34
CA SER A 89 4.88 -72.93 -37.58
C SER A 89 4.73 -74.45 -37.49
N THR A 90 3.84 -74.92 -36.60
CA THR A 90 3.45 -76.34 -36.49
C THR A 90 2.58 -76.78 -37.65
N LEU A 91 1.57 -76.00 -38.05
CA LEU A 91 0.70 -76.31 -39.19
C LEU A 91 1.43 -76.29 -40.55
N VAL A 92 2.42 -75.41 -40.72
CA VAL A 92 3.31 -75.37 -41.89
C VAL A 92 4.22 -76.61 -41.92
N ALA A 93 4.73 -77.06 -40.77
CA ALA A 93 5.50 -78.29 -40.67
C ALA A 93 4.68 -79.56 -41.01
N GLU A 94 3.35 -79.51 -40.83
CA GLU A 94 2.41 -80.58 -41.20
C GLU A 94 1.86 -80.47 -42.64
N GLY A 95 2.30 -79.48 -43.43
CA GLY A 95 1.93 -79.34 -44.84
C GLY A 95 0.50 -78.86 -45.11
N ARG A 96 -0.21 -78.32 -44.10
CA ARG A 96 -1.58 -77.80 -44.23
C ARG A 96 -1.59 -76.27 -44.17
N ILE A 97 -1.38 -75.61 -45.31
CA ILE A 97 -1.53 -74.15 -45.39
C ILE A 97 -2.94 -73.84 -45.89
N TYR A 98 -3.79 -73.31 -45.02
CA TYR A 98 -5.07 -72.70 -45.40
C TYR A 98 -4.92 -71.18 -45.55
N THR A 99 -5.57 -70.63 -46.58
CA THR A 99 -5.77 -69.19 -46.82
C THR A 99 -6.38 -68.46 -45.62
N ASP A 100 -7.12 -69.18 -44.77
CA ASP A 100 -7.83 -68.64 -43.60
C ASP A 100 -6.87 -68.14 -42.50
N ASN A 101 -5.68 -68.74 -42.37
CA ASN A 101 -4.72 -68.36 -41.33
C ASN A 101 -4.02 -67.01 -41.62
N VAL A 102 -3.83 -66.66 -42.89
CA VAL A 102 -3.27 -65.36 -43.30
C VAL A 102 -4.28 -64.24 -43.06
N ALA A 103 -5.57 -64.50 -43.30
CA ALA A 103 -6.65 -63.55 -43.02
C ALA A 103 -6.75 -63.21 -41.52
N ILE A 104 -6.59 -64.20 -40.64
CA ILE A 104 -6.59 -64.00 -39.18
C ILE A 104 -5.42 -63.10 -38.72
N LEU A 105 -4.23 -63.30 -39.26
CA LEU A 105 -3.06 -62.46 -38.93
C LEU A 105 -3.20 -61.02 -39.46
N GLN A 106 -3.79 -60.84 -40.64
CA GLN A 106 -4.08 -59.51 -41.20
C GLN A 106 -5.13 -58.76 -40.38
N GLU A 107 -6.20 -59.44 -39.96
CA GLU A 107 -7.23 -58.86 -39.09
C GLU A 107 -6.66 -58.50 -37.71
N SER A 108 -5.82 -59.35 -37.12
CA SER A 108 -5.13 -59.06 -35.85
C SER A 108 -4.22 -57.83 -35.95
N ARG A 109 -3.47 -57.66 -37.07
CA ARG A 109 -2.68 -56.45 -37.33
C ARG A 109 -3.54 -55.20 -37.47
N ARG A 110 -4.68 -55.30 -38.15
CA ARG A 110 -5.63 -54.19 -38.32
C ARG A 110 -6.22 -53.75 -36.98
N GLN A 111 -6.60 -54.70 -36.12
CA GLN A 111 -7.14 -54.39 -34.79
C GLN A 111 -6.09 -53.73 -33.88
N ARG A 112 -4.84 -54.21 -33.90
CA ARG A 112 -3.72 -53.55 -33.20
C ARG A 112 -3.51 -52.11 -33.66
N TYR A 113 -3.50 -51.87 -34.97
CA TYR A 113 -3.35 -50.53 -35.53
C TYR A 113 -4.47 -49.58 -35.07
N LEU A 114 -5.71 -50.05 -35.01
CA LEU A 114 -6.85 -49.25 -34.54
C LEU A 114 -6.73 -48.90 -33.04
N VAL A 115 -6.23 -49.82 -32.20
CA VAL A 115 -5.97 -49.56 -30.77
C VAL A 115 -4.85 -48.55 -30.58
N GLU A 116 -3.76 -48.64 -31.36
CA GLU A 116 -2.68 -47.64 -31.33
C GLU A 116 -3.17 -46.26 -31.79
N LEU A 117 -3.94 -46.19 -32.88
CA LEU A 117 -4.48 -44.93 -33.41
C LEU A 117 -5.40 -44.25 -32.38
N THR A 118 -6.35 -44.99 -31.82
CA THR A 118 -7.28 -44.48 -30.81
C THR A 118 -6.56 -44.07 -29.52
N HIS A 119 -5.51 -44.78 -29.13
CA HIS A 119 -4.67 -44.40 -28.01
C HIS A 119 -3.98 -43.05 -28.22
N VAL A 120 -3.36 -42.85 -29.39
CA VAL A 120 -2.68 -41.60 -29.74
C VAL A 120 -3.67 -40.42 -29.74
N GLU A 121 -4.83 -40.57 -30.39
CA GLU A 121 -5.85 -39.51 -30.42
C GLU A 121 -6.33 -39.15 -29.00
N THR A 122 -6.61 -40.16 -28.18
CA THR A 122 -7.07 -39.95 -26.81
C THR A 122 -5.98 -39.30 -25.94
N MET A 123 -4.71 -39.69 -26.09
CA MET A 123 -3.60 -39.09 -25.36
C MET A 123 -3.33 -37.64 -25.75
N VAL A 124 -3.50 -37.28 -27.03
CA VAL A 124 -3.43 -35.89 -27.48
C VAL A 124 -4.49 -35.04 -26.78
N THR A 125 -5.75 -35.51 -26.74
CA THR A 125 -6.83 -34.76 -26.05
C THR A 125 -6.61 -34.65 -24.54
N LEU A 126 -6.14 -35.72 -23.88
CA LEU A 126 -5.82 -35.70 -22.45
C LEU A 126 -4.66 -34.76 -22.12
N ASN A 127 -3.62 -34.72 -22.96
CA ASN A 127 -2.50 -33.81 -22.75
C ASN A 127 -2.89 -32.34 -22.99
N ALA A 128 -3.70 -32.05 -24.01
CA ALA A 128 -4.26 -30.72 -24.22
C ALA A 128 -5.13 -30.26 -23.03
N ALA A 129 -5.94 -31.17 -22.46
CA ALA A 129 -6.73 -30.89 -21.27
C ALA A 129 -5.86 -30.60 -20.02
N LYS A 130 -4.75 -31.34 -19.82
CA LYS A 130 -3.80 -31.05 -18.73
C LYS A 130 -3.15 -29.68 -18.88
N GLU A 131 -2.70 -29.34 -20.08
CA GLU A 131 -2.03 -28.07 -20.37
C GLU A 131 -2.99 -26.89 -20.15
N SER A 132 -4.24 -27.02 -20.61
CA SER A 132 -5.30 -26.03 -20.33
C SER A 132 -5.58 -25.88 -18.82
N LEU A 133 -5.59 -26.97 -18.06
CA LEU A 133 -5.78 -26.93 -16.61
C LEU A 133 -4.58 -26.29 -15.88
N HIS A 134 -3.35 -26.56 -16.31
CA HIS A 134 -2.15 -25.89 -15.78
C HIS A 134 -2.23 -24.38 -15.97
N ILE A 135 -2.53 -23.93 -17.20
CA ILE A 135 -2.69 -22.51 -17.51
C ILE A 135 -3.80 -21.88 -16.64
N ALA A 136 -4.92 -22.57 -16.46
CA ALA A 136 -6.01 -22.08 -15.62
C ALA A 136 -5.61 -21.94 -14.14
N VAL A 137 -4.85 -22.90 -13.59
CA VAL A 137 -4.31 -22.82 -12.22
C VAL A 137 -3.38 -21.61 -12.07
N ASP A 138 -2.46 -21.41 -13.01
CA ASP A 138 -1.50 -20.31 -12.96
C ASP A 138 -2.19 -18.94 -13.11
N GLN A 139 -3.15 -18.83 -14.03
CA GLN A 139 -3.94 -17.60 -14.20
C GLN A 139 -4.76 -17.28 -12.95
N ALA A 140 -5.39 -18.27 -12.32
CA ALA A 140 -6.13 -18.09 -11.08
C ALA A 140 -5.21 -17.61 -9.94
N LYS A 141 -4.05 -18.25 -9.77
CA LYS A 141 -3.04 -17.86 -8.77
C LYS A 141 -2.58 -16.41 -8.96
N ILE A 142 -2.24 -16.01 -10.19
CA ILE A 142 -1.81 -14.63 -10.51
C ILE A 142 -2.94 -13.62 -10.25
N SER A 143 -4.16 -13.91 -10.72
CA SER A 143 -5.32 -13.02 -10.57
C SER A 143 -5.66 -12.76 -9.10
N TYR A 144 -5.78 -13.82 -8.30
CA TYR A 144 -6.07 -13.71 -6.87
C TYR A 144 -4.94 -13.04 -6.09
N SER A 145 -3.68 -13.31 -6.43
CA SER A 145 -2.54 -12.66 -5.77
C SER A 145 -2.57 -11.14 -5.98
N ARG A 146 -2.82 -10.67 -7.21
CA ARG A 146 -2.97 -9.23 -7.51
C ARG A 146 -4.15 -8.59 -6.79
N ALA A 147 -5.28 -9.28 -6.73
CA ALA A 147 -6.48 -8.77 -6.07
C ALA A 147 -6.29 -8.67 -4.54
N ILE A 148 -5.70 -9.69 -3.92
CA ILE A 148 -5.34 -9.69 -2.49
C ILE A 148 -4.35 -8.57 -2.21
N GLU A 149 -3.27 -8.44 -2.99
CA GLU A 149 -2.30 -7.36 -2.83
C GLU A 149 -2.96 -5.98 -2.92
N THR A 150 -3.91 -5.78 -3.81
CA THR A 150 -4.61 -4.49 -3.96
C THR A 150 -5.41 -4.15 -2.70
N LEU A 151 -6.16 -5.09 -2.15
CA LEU A 151 -6.94 -4.89 -0.92
C LEU A 151 -6.05 -4.75 0.32
N GLU A 152 -4.95 -5.50 0.43
CA GLU A 152 -3.98 -5.34 1.52
C GLU A 152 -3.33 -3.96 1.50
N GLN A 153 -2.99 -3.46 0.29
CA GLN A 153 -2.47 -2.11 0.12
C GLN A 153 -3.48 -1.07 0.57
N GLN A 154 -4.76 -1.25 0.23
CA GLN A 154 -5.84 -0.37 0.69
C GLN A 154 -5.98 -0.40 2.23
N SER A 155 -5.92 -1.58 2.85
CA SER A 155 -5.98 -1.76 4.30
C SER A 155 -4.82 -1.05 5.02
N LEU A 156 -3.58 -1.29 4.58
CA LEU A 156 -2.38 -0.67 5.14
C LEU A 156 -2.39 0.86 4.98
N VAL A 157 -2.81 1.34 3.81
CA VAL A 157 -3.01 2.77 3.55
C VAL A 157 -4.04 3.37 4.51
N LEU A 158 -5.19 2.73 4.68
CA LEU A 158 -6.27 3.21 5.53
C LEU A 158 -5.84 3.24 7.00
N ALA A 159 -5.12 2.21 7.46
CA ALA A 159 -4.55 2.16 8.80
C ALA A 159 -3.51 3.27 9.04
N ARG A 160 -2.68 3.56 8.04
CA ARG A 160 -1.62 4.57 8.11
C ARG A 160 -2.13 6.01 8.03
N SER A 161 -3.07 6.28 7.11
CA SER A 161 -3.76 7.57 6.98
C SER A 161 -4.39 8.00 8.30
N LYS A 162 -4.96 7.04 9.05
CA LYS A 162 -5.49 7.28 10.39
C LYS A 162 -4.40 7.75 11.36
N VAL A 163 -3.29 7.03 11.51
CA VAL A 163 -2.29 7.37 12.55
C VAL A 163 -1.49 8.64 12.25
N GLU A 164 -1.19 8.93 10.98
CA GLU A 164 -0.29 10.04 10.59
C GLU A 164 -1.01 11.38 10.40
N GLY A 165 -2.32 11.37 10.10
CA GLY A 165 -3.14 12.56 9.81
C GLY A 165 -3.88 13.16 11.01
N ALA A 166 -3.65 12.66 12.22
CA ALA A 166 -4.41 13.06 13.41
C ALA A 166 -4.22 14.54 13.79
N VAL A 167 -2.99 15.04 13.68
CA VAL A 167 -2.67 16.46 13.87
C VAL A 167 -1.55 16.87 12.92
N SER A 168 -1.72 18.00 12.26
CA SER A 168 -0.73 18.59 11.37
C SER A 168 -0.53 20.05 11.73
N ALA A 169 0.70 20.41 12.08
CA ALA A 169 1.13 21.77 12.37
C ALA A 169 1.75 22.40 11.12
N GLY A 170 1.15 23.49 10.65
CA GLY A 170 1.67 24.33 9.57
C GLY A 170 2.59 25.42 10.10
N THR A 171 2.74 26.53 9.35
CA THR A 171 3.62 27.61 9.81
C THR A 171 3.02 28.35 11.02
N HIS A 172 1.75 28.73 10.95
CA HIS A 172 1.08 29.54 11.97
C HIS A 172 -0.32 29.05 12.33
N HIS A 173 -0.74 27.91 11.80
CA HIS A 173 -1.99 27.23 12.11
C HIS A 173 -1.74 25.73 12.29
N SER A 174 -2.70 25.07 12.90
CA SER A 174 -2.71 23.63 13.07
C SER A 174 -4.08 23.10 12.70
N CYS A 175 -4.10 21.89 12.16
CA CYS A 175 -5.33 21.19 11.81
C CYS A 175 -5.29 19.78 12.40
N ALA A 176 -6.46 19.26 12.74
CA ALA A 176 -6.63 17.88 13.17
C ALA A 176 -7.75 17.24 12.34
N ALA A 177 -7.50 16.02 11.84
CA ALA A 177 -8.57 15.14 11.39
C ALA A 177 -9.24 14.53 12.63
N CYS A 178 -10.55 14.46 12.64
CA CYS A 178 -11.32 14.09 13.82
C CYS A 178 -12.11 12.79 13.56
N ALA A 179 -12.62 12.19 14.63
CA ALA A 179 -13.37 10.93 14.60
C ALA A 179 -14.58 10.91 13.66
N ASP A 180 -15.20 12.07 13.47
CA ASP A 180 -16.35 12.30 12.59
C ASP A 180 -15.95 12.46 11.12
N ASP A 181 -14.69 12.18 10.78
CA ASP A 181 -14.01 12.46 9.50
C ASP A 181 -13.99 13.94 9.13
N LEU A 182 -14.34 14.85 10.04
CA LEU A 182 -14.23 16.29 9.82
C LEU A 182 -12.84 16.78 10.18
N VAL A 183 -12.41 17.86 9.53
CA VAL A 183 -11.17 18.56 9.86
C VAL A 183 -11.51 19.78 10.71
N ARG A 184 -10.76 19.99 11.78
CA ARG A 184 -10.82 21.19 12.61
C ARG A 184 -9.47 21.87 12.61
N CYS A 185 -9.44 23.15 12.26
CA CYS A 185 -8.21 23.96 12.20
C CYS A 185 -8.29 25.14 13.18
N TRP A 186 -7.13 25.57 13.67
CA TRP A 186 -7.00 26.71 14.58
C TRP A 186 -5.68 27.44 14.37
N GLY A 187 -5.62 28.70 14.77
CA GLY A 187 -4.44 29.56 14.63
C GLY A 187 -4.68 30.68 13.61
N LEU A 188 -3.65 31.05 12.85
CA LEU A 188 -3.73 32.09 11.84
C LEU A 188 -4.74 31.74 10.75
N ASN A 189 -5.50 32.74 10.29
CA ASN A 189 -6.57 32.56 9.32
C ASN A 189 -6.73 33.74 8.34
N ASP A 190 -5.67 34.50 8.11
CA ASP A 190 -5.66 35.64 7.21
C ASP A 190 -5.83 35.29 5.72
N ALA A 191 -5.55 34.04 5.35
CA ALA A 191 -5.79 33.48 4.03
C ALA A 191 -6.93 32.45 4.00
N LEU A 192 -7.75 32.35 5.06
CA LEU A 192 -8.79 31.33 5.25
C LEU A 192 -8.24 29.89 5.41
N GLN A 193 -6.95 29.72 5.71
CA GLN A 193 -6.29 28.42 5.86
C GLN A 193 -6.79 27.59 7.04
N SER A 194 -7.41 28.24 8.03
CA SER A 194 -8.05 27.60 9.18
C SER A 194 -9.57 27.44 9.01
N ASN A 195 -10.12 27.66 7.81
CA ASN A 195 -11.53 27.43 7.48
C ASN A 195 -11.69 26.16 6.64
N PRO A 196 -11.69 24.96 7.24
CA PRO A 196 -11.88 23.72 6.50
C PRO A 196 -13.28 23.69 5.86
N PRO A 197 -13.41 23.18 4.62
CA PRO A 197 -14.71 22.91 4.01
C PRO A 197 -15.51 21.90 4.82
N ASN A 198 -16.84 22.03 4.85
CA ASN A 198 -17.73 21.10 5.56
C ASN A 198 -17.96 19.79 4.78
N VAL A 199 -16.89 19.03 4.58
CA VAL A 199 -16.88 17.71 3.95
C VAL A 199 -15.95 16.77 4.74
N LYS A 200 -16.07 15.47 4.48
CA LYS A 200 -15.28 14.44 5.16
C LYS A 200 -13.91 14.22 4.50
N PHE A 201 -12.89 14.01 5.32
CA PHE A 201 -11.50 13.81 4.90
C PHE A 201 -10.85 12.60 5.59
N LEU A 202 -9.96 11.91 4.88
CA LEU A 202 -9.18 10.76 5.39
C LEU A 202 -7.86 11.18 6.05
N ALA A 203 -7.30 12.31 5.60
CA ALA A 203 -6.03 12.86 6.06
C ALA A 203 -6.00 14.35 5.81
N VAL A 204 -5.26 15.08 6.65
CA VAL A 204 -5.01 16.52 6.51
C VAL A 204 -3.52 16.81 6.68
N SER A 205 -3.03 17.79 5.92
CA SER A 205 -1.69 18.33 6.03
C SER A 205 -1.74 19.86 5.94
N ALA A 206 -1.26 20.52 6.99
CA ALA A 206 -1.12 21.97 7.08
C ALA A 206 0.25 22.39 6.57
N GLY A 207 0.27 23.33 5.62
CA GLY A 207 1.49 23.96 5.11
C GLY A 207 1.67 25.36 5.69
N ASP A 208 2.10 26.33 4.87
CA ASP A 208 2.39 27.68 5.36
C ASP A 208 1.16 28.55 5.59
N HIS A 209 0.47 28.88 4.50
CA HIS A 209 -0.80 29.60 4.50
C HIS A 209 -1.86 28.80 3.73
N GLN A 210 -1.64 27.50 3.59
CA GLN A 210 -2.54 26.57 2.91
C GLN A 210 -2.69 25.30 3.72
N THR A 211 -3.83 24.64 3.57
CA THR A 211 -4.11 23.32 4.13
C THR A 211 -4.62 22.44 3.02
N CYS A 212 -4.12 21.22 2.92
CA CYS A 212 -4.55 20.23 1.96
C CYS A 212 -5.03 18.97 2.68
N ALA A 213 -6.04 18.33 2.14
CA ALA A 213 -6.61 17.11 2.70
C ALA A 213 -7.01 16.14 1.59
N ILE A 214 -7.14 14.87 1.94
CA ILE A 214 -7.63 13.82 1.03
C ILE A 214 -9.11 13.61 1.35
N ARG A 215 -9.98 13.80 0.36
CA ARG A 215 -11.42 13.61 0.56
C ARG A 215 -11.77 12.15 0.82
N ALA A 216 -12.71 11.91 1.73
CA ALA A 216 -13.16 10.56 2.07
C ALA A 216 -14.04 9.90 0.99
N ASP A 217 -14.72 10.69 0.16
CA ASP A 217 -15.62 10.13 -0.86
C ASP A 217 -14.88 9.63 -2.10
N ASN A 218 -13.87 10.35 -2.58
CA ASN A 218 -13.23 10.06 -3.87
C ASN A 218 -11.70 10.02 -3.82
N ARG A 219 -11.08 10.18 -2.64
CA ARG A 219 -9.62 10.21 -2.44
C ARG A 219 -8.88 11.26 -3.27
N ARG A 220 -9.57 12.25 -3.85
CA ARG A 220 -8.91 13.39 -4.49
C ARG A 220 -8.40 14.34 -3.42
N ALA A 221 -7.30 15.01 -3.73
CA ALA A 221 -6.82 16.10 -2.91
C ALA A 221 -7.82 17.27 -2.95
N MET A 222 -7.92 18.01 -1.85
CA MET A 222 -8.61 19.30 -1.77
C MET A 222 -7.77 20.22 -0.90
N CYS A 223 -7.45 21.40 -1.41
CA CYS A 223 -6.67 22.41 -0.69
C CYS A 223 -7.44 23.71 -0.57
N TRP A 224 -7.29 24.39 0.56
CA TRP A 224 -7.83 25.71 0.84
C TRP A 224 -6.77 26.60 1.50
N GLY A 225 -6.99 27.90 1.51
CA GLY A 225 -6.00 28.89 1.94
C GLY A 225 -5.37 29.65 0.77
N SER A 226 -4.18 30.21 1.01
CA SER A 226 -3.37 30.93 0.01
C SER A 226 -3.09 30.07 -1.22
N ASN A 227 -3.35 30.63 -2.41
CA ASN A 227 -3.04 30.02 -3.69
C ASN A 227 -1.81 30.64 -4.40
N THR A 228 -0.88 31.22 -3.64
CA THR A 228 0.37 31.70 -4.23
C THR A 228 1.12 30.53 -4.88
N PHE A 229 1.63 30.71 -6.09
CA PHE A 229 2.31 29.68 -6.90
C PHE A 229 1.43 28.48 -7.33
N GLY A 230 0.10 28.55 -7.20
CA GLY A 230 -0.77 27.43 -7.57
C GLY A 230 -0.76 26.27 -6.57
N LYS A 231 -0.32 26.51 -5.32
CA LYS A 231 -0.23 25.48 -4.26
C LYS A 231 -1.59 25.09 -3.68
N SER A 232 -2.62 25.90 -3.89
CA SER A 232 -3.99 25.66 -3.46
C SER A 232 -4.94 25.66 -4.67
N THR A 233 -6.17 25.19 -4.49
CA THR A 233 -7.10 24.92 -5.59
C THR A 233 -7.60 26.19 -6.30
N PRO A 234 -8.18 26.07 -7.52
CA PRO A 234 -9.56 25.58 -7.62
C PRO A 234 -9.74 24.09 -7.93
N GLN A 235 -8.74 23.36 -8.45
CA GLN A 235 -8.61 21.89 -8.28
C GLN A 235 -7.13 21.46 -8.25
N PRO A 236 -6.69 20.56 -7.35
CA PRO A 236 -5.36 19.95 -7.41
C PRO A 236 -5.27 19.01 -8.62
N PRO A 237 -4.06 18.48 -8.93
CA PRO A 237 -3.89 17.50 -9.98
C PRO A 237 -4.87 16.33 -9.85
N ASP A 238 -5.36 15.84 -10.98
CA ASP A 238 -6.18 14.64 -11.01
C ASP A 238 -5.41 13.43 -10.49
N GLY A 239 -6.10 12.59 -9.73
CA GLY A 239 -5.51 11.43 -9.09
C GLY A 239 -6.17 11.10 -7.77
N GLN A 240 -6.13 9.82 -7.42
CA GLN A 240 -6.54 9.33 -6.10
C GLN A 240 -5.31 9.17 -5.24
N PHE A 241 -5.29 9.87 -4.12
CA PHE A 241 -4.17 9.95 -3.20
C PHE A 241 -4.41 9.09 -1.97
N HIS A 242 -3.32 8.56 -1.44
CA HIS A 242 -3.32 7.85 -0.17
C HIS A 242 -2.50 8.55 0.92
N GLN A 243 -1.69 9.53 0.52
CA GLN A 243 -0.94 10.40 1.41
C GLN A 243 -0.79 11.77 0.75
N ILE A 244 -0.82 12.83 1.56
CA ILE A 244 -0.57 14.21 1.13
C ILE A 244 0.33 14.90 2.15
N SER A 245 1.25 15.72 1.67
CA SER A 245 2.15 16.54 2.48
C SER A 245 2.22 17.94 1.90
N ALA A 246 1.77 18.92 2.68
CA ALA A 246 1.84 20.33 2.34
C ALA A 246 3.13 20.92 2.91
N GLY A 247 4.02 21.38 2.03
CA GLY A 247 5.23 22.12 2.40
C GLY A 247 4.94 23.62 2.54
N ASN A 248 5.97 24.45 2.40
CA ASN A 248 5.77 25.90 2.50
C ASN A 248 5.03 26.48 1.29
N SER A 249 5.55 26.23 0.08
CA SER A 249 5.01 26.81 -1.15
C SER A 249 4.67 25.77 -2.22
N HIS A 250 4.77 24.49 -1.90
CA HIS A 250 4.39 23.37 -2.75
C HIS A 250 3.73 22.26 -1.91
N VAL A 251 3.06 21.34 -2.60
CA VAL A 251 2.38 20.20 -2.01
C VAL A 251 2.73 18.97 -2.83
N CYS A 252 3.00 17.86 -2.15
CA CYS A 252 3.22 16.58 -2.78
C CYS A 252 2.27 15.54 -2.19
N GLY A 253 1.80 14.61 -3.01
CA GLY A 253 1.01 13.47 -2.56
C GLY A 253 1.41 12.19 -3.26
N ILE A 254 1.17 11.06 -2.60
CA ILE A 254 1.37 9.74 -3.18
C ILE A 254 0.04 9.23 -3.72
N LEU A 255 0.02 8.90 -5.01
CA LEU A 255 -1.11 8.28 -5.69
C LEU A 255 -1.28 6.83 -5.23
N LEU A 256 -2.47 6.24 -5.43
CA LEU A 256 -2.70 4.83 -5.08
C LEU A 256 -1.72 3.84 -5.74
N GLY A 257 -1.17 4.18 -6.92
CA GLY A 257 -0.12 3.39 -7.59
C GLY A 257 1.27 3.49 -6.95
N GLY A 258 1.47 4.40 -6.00
CA GLY A 258 2.74 4.69 -5.34
C GLY A 258 3.60 5.76 -6.02
N SER A 259 3.22 6.27 -7.20
CA SER A 259 3.88 7.43 -7.80
C SER A 259 3.58 8.71 -7.02
N VAL A 260 4.51 9.67 -7.05
CA VAL A 260 4.35 10.97 -6.39
C VAL A 260 3.90 11.99 -7.42
N SER A 261 2.91 12.80 -7.05
CA SER A 261 2.48 13.99 -7.80
C SER A 261 2.65 15.22 -6.91
N CYS A 262 3.32 16.25 -7.43
CA CYS A 262 3.58 17.50 -6.72
C CYS A 262 3.08 18.71 -7.53
N TRP A 263 2.66 19.77 -6.83
CA TRP A 263 2.20 21.02 -7.43
C TRP A 263 2.53 22.23 -6.53
N GLY A 264 2.52 23.42 -7.11
CA GLY A 264 2.91 24.66 -6.44
C GLY A 264 4.25 25.20 -6.95
N ASP A 265 5.00 25.87 -6.09
CA ASP A 265 6.32 26.42 -6.43
C ASP A 265 7.28 25.34 -6.93
N ASN A 266 8.02 25.64 -7.99
CA ASN A 266 9.00 24.74 -8.57
C ASN A 266 10.33 25.42 -8.94
N ARG A 267 10.62 26.60 -8.38
CA ARG A 267 11.86 27.36 -8.68
C ARG A 267 13.16 26.60 -8.38
N HIS A 268 13.10 25.59 -7.53
CA HIS A 268 14.23 24.72 -7.18
C HIS A 268 14.04 23.26 -7.61
N GLY A 269 13.00 22.96 -8.40
CA GLY A 269 12.65 21.58 -8.76
C GLY A 269 11.92 20.80 -7.66
N GLN A 270 11.45 21.45 -6.58
CA GLN A 270 10.81 20.79 -5.44
C GLN A 270 9.45 20.14 -5.76
N SER A 271 8.84 20.55 -6.87
CA SER A 271 7.61 19.98 -7.44
C SER A 271 7.87 19.05 -8.63
N THR A 272 9.13 18.66 -8.88
CA THR A 272 9.51 17.69 -9.92
C THR A 272 9.96 16.39 -9.26
N PRO A 273 9.03 15.51 -8.83
CA PRO A 273 9.39 14.28 -8.14
C PRO A 273 10.15 13.31 -9.07
N PRO A 274 11.18 12.61 -8.56
CA PRO A 274 11.85 11.57 -9.32
C PRO A 274 10.92 10.36 -9.54
N PRO A 275 11.14 9.58 -10.63
CA PRO A 275 10.33 8.40 -10.89
C PRO A 275 10.57 7.30 -9.84
N GLY A 276 9.52 6.51 -9.61
CA GLY A 276 9.56 5.36 -8.70
C GLY A 276 8.29 5.23 -7.88
N ARG A 277 8.24 4.16 -7.08
CA ARG A 277 7.16 3.92 -6.12
C ARG A 277 7.60 4.36 -4.74
N PHE A 278 6.86 5.28 -4.14
CA PHE A 278 7.11 5.83 -2.82
C PHE A 278 6.11 5.28 -1.81
N THR A 279 6.58 5.09 -0.57
CA THR A 279 5.75 4.67 0.56
C THR A 279 5.47 5.81 1.52
N LEU A 280 6.34 6.83 1.55
CA LEU A 280 6.16 8.05 2.34
C LEU A 280 6.70 9.27 1.58
N VAL A 281 6.05 10.41 1.72
CA VAL A 281 6.54 11.72 1.24
C VAL A 281 6.36 12.79 2.32
N SER A 282 7.34 13.67 2.44
CA SER A 282 7.33 14.82 3.34
C SER A 282 7.89 16.05 2.62
N SER A 283 7.07 17.08 2.50
CA SER A 283 7.41 18.36 1.86
C SER A 283 7.85 19.38 2.91
N GLY A 284 9.05 19.93 2.72
CA GLY A 284 9.64 20.96 3.57
C GLY A 284 9.46 22.38 2.99
N TYR A 285 10.44 23.25 3.24
CA TYR A 285 10.39 24.65 2.75
C TYR A 285 10.60 24.76 1.23
N GLU A 286 11.72 24.21 0.73
CA GLU A 286 12.16 24.30 -0.67
C GLU A 286 12.61 22.94 -1.21
N HIS A 287 12.35 21.86 -0.48
CA HIS A 287 12.70 20.50 -0.85
C HIS A 287 11.63 19.53 -0.38
N THR A 288 11.63 18.35 -0.97
CA THR A 288 10.77 17.23 -0.59
C THR A 288 11.65 16.01 -0.42
N CYS A 289 11.33 15.20 0.58
CA CYS A 289 11.96 13.90 0.79
C CYS A 289 10.90 12.81 0.82
N GLY A 290 11.23 11.63 0.32
CA GLY A 290 10.36 10.46 0.40
C GLY A 290 11.13 9.17 0.57
N LEU A 291 10.41 8.12 0.94
CA LEU A 291 10.93 6.75 0.99
C LEU A 291 10.53 6.03 -0.29
N ARG A 292 11.52 5.69 -1.12
CA ARG A 292 11.32 4.93 -2.35
C ARG A 292 11.46 3.45 -2.07
N ALA A 293 10.47 2.66 -2.48
CA ALA A 293 10.53 1.21 -2.37
C ALA A 293 11.65 0.67 -3.29
N PRO A 294 12.45 -0.30 -2.83
CA PRO A 294 13.51 -0.89 -3.64
C PRO A 294 12.95 -1.63 -4.87
N PRO A 295 13.67 -1.65 -6.01
CA PRO A 295 13.22 -2.35 -7.22
C PRO A 295 13.04 -3.84 -6.95
N GLY A 296 12.01 -4.46 -7.53
CA GLY A 296 11.77 -5.91 -7.38
C GLY A 296 11.21 -6.35 -6.03
N SER A 297 10.91 -5.41 -5.11
CA SER A 297 10.12 -5.72 -3.91
C SER A 297 8.66 -5.95 -4.29
N GLU A 298 8.32 -7.17 -4.72
CA GLU A 298 6.94 -7.65 -4.67
C GLU A 298 6.47 -7.52 -3.21
N ARG A 299 5.35 -6.81 -3.00
CA ARG A 299 4.87 -6.48 -1.65
C ARG A 299 4.44 -7.76 -0.96
N LYS A 300 5.30 -8.34 -0.12
CA LYS A 300 4.87 -9.41 0.78
C LYS A 300 3.87 -8.82 1.77
N ALA A 301 2.67 -9.39 1.82
CA ALA A 301 1.61 -9.08 2.77
C ALA A 301 2.19 -8.90 4.18
N GLY A 302 2.08 -7.69 4.75
CA GLY A 302 2.56 -7.38 6.10
C GLY A 302 4.04 -7.00 6.23
N SER A 303 4.80 -6.83 5.14
CA SER A 303 6.18 -6.33 5.20
C SER A 303 6.25 -4.82 5.44
N THR A 304 7.10 -4.41 6.38
CA THR A 304 7.34 -3.04 6.82
C THR A 304 7.61 -2.11 5.62
N ILE A 305 7.06 -0.89 5.70
CA ILE A 305 7.09 0.25 4.75
C ILE A 305 8.48 0.83 4.44
N ASP A 306 9.50 0.02 4.55
CA ASP A 306 10.89 0.44 4.49
C ASP A 306 11.26 0.87 3.07
N GLY A 307 12.04 1.93 2.97
CA GLY A 307 12.49 2.46 1.69
C GLY A 307 13.78 3.23 1.79
N GLU A 308 14.38 3.47 0.65
CA GLU A 308 15.55 4.33 0.52
C GLU A 308 15.10 5.79 0.54
N VAL A 309 15.85 6.64 1.25
CA VAL A 309 15.57 8.08 1.27
C VAL A 309 15.96 8.68 -0.08
N VAL A 310 15.02 9.36 -0.72
CA VAL A 310 15.25 10.15 -1.91
C VAL A 310 14.70 11.55 -1.67
N CYS A 311 15.54 12.57 -1.85
CA CYS A 311 15.15 13.97 -1.70
C CYS A 311 15.41 14.76 -2.98
N TRP A 312 14.57 15.74 -3.26
CA TRP A 312 14.65 16.61 -4.44
C TRP A 312 14.22 18.04 -4.10
N GLY A 313 14.61 19.00 -4.95
CA GLY A 313 14.41 20.42 -4.71
C GLY A 313 15.73 21.16 -4.46
N SER A 314 15.73 22.13 -3.57
CA SER A 314 16.89 22.99 -3.29
C SER A 314 18.09 22.21 -2.74
N TYR A 315 19.24 22.36 -3.41
CA TYR A 315 20.53 21.77 -3.00
C TYR A 315 21.20 22.49 -1.82
N ALA A 316 20.65 23.64 -1.39
CA ALA A 316 21.24 24.45 -0.34
C ALA A 316 21.38 23.69 0.99
N ASP A 317 22.50 23.92 1.69
CA ASP A 317 22.85 23.27 2.96
C ASP A 317 22.97 21.72 2.89
N GLY A 318 22.93 21.12 1.69
CA GLY A 318 22.96 19.67 1.51
C GLY A 318 21.67 18.95 1.93
N ARG A 319 20.54 19.66 2.02
CA ARG A 319 19.25 19.10 2.50
C ARG A 319 18.66 17.99 1.61
N VAL A 320 19.11 17.89 0.35
CA VAL A 320 18.76 16.82 -0.58
C VAL A 320 19.74 15.64 -0.58
N ASN A 321 20.88 15.76 0.13
CA ASN A 321 21.88 14.70 0.21
C ASN A 321 21.48 13.66 1.28
N GLY A 322 20.39 12.94 0.99
CA GLY A 322 19.86 11.91 1.88
C GLY A 322 20.88 10.78 2.12
N PRO A 323 20.96 10.25 3.36
CA PRO A 323 21.84 9.13 3.69
C PRO A 323 21.37 7.84 3.00
N THR A 324 22.32 6.93 2.76
CA THR A 324 22.03 5.60 2.23
C THR A 324 21.47 4.66 3.31
N GLY A 325 20.83 3.57 2.85
CA GLY A 325 20.24 2.55 3.70
C GLY A 325 18.71 2.62 3.78
N LEU A 326 18.13 1.71 4.56
CA LEU A 326 16.69 1.56 4.69
C LEU A 326 16.13 2.36 5.86
N PHE A 327 15.05 3.08 5.58
CA PHE A 327 14.35 3.94 6.52
C PHE A 327 12.87 3.56 6.58
N LYS A 328 12.30 3.65 7.77
CA LYS A 328 10.86 3.49 8.01
C LYS A 328 10.14 4.83 8.11
N TRP A 329 10.89 5.93 8.24
CA TRP A 329 10.35 7.29 8.35
C TRP A 329 11.30 8.34 7.77
N VAL A 330 10.76 9.39 7.16
CA VAL A 330 11.51 10.61 6.82
C VAL A 330 10.62 11.84 7.00
N SER A 331 11.20 12.96 7.42
CA SER A 331 10.55 14.26 7.52
C SER A 331 11.46 15.37 7.02
N ALA A 332 10.93 16.22 6.15
CA ALA A 332 11.58 17.43 5.64
C ALA A 332 11.08 18.66 6.41
N GLY A 333 12.01 19.48 6.90
CA GLY A 333 11.71 20.71 7.64
C GLY A 333 12.06 21.98 6.85
N GLY A 334 12.48 23.02 7.57
CA GLY A 334 12.89 24.29 6.99
C GLY A 334 14.11 24.18 6.07
N ARG A 335 15.27 23.85 6.64
CA ARG A 335 16.54 23.70 5.88
C ARG A 335 17.26 22.39 6.16
N HIS A 336 16.57 21.45 6.79
CA HIS A 336 17.09 20.15 7.19
C HIS A 336 16.05 19.06 6.96
N SER A 337 16.52 17.83 7.05
CA SER A 337 15.71 16.63 6.98
C SER A 337 16.19 15.65 8.04
N CYS A 338 15.28 14.82 8.54
CA CYS A 338 15.61 13.74 9.45
C CYS A 338 14.88 12.47 9.01
N GLY A 339 15.54 11.33 9.19
CA GLY A 339 15.00 10.01 8.90
C GLY A 339 15.23 9.06 10.07
N VAL A 340 14.31 8.11 10.23
CA VAL A 340 14.45 7.01 11.19
C VAL A 340 14.66 5.72 10.41
N ARG A 341 15.80 5.08 10.65
CA ARG A 341 16.15 3.77 10.09
C ARG A 341 15.19 2.70 10.59
N VAL A 342 15.14 1.58 9.88
CA VAL A 342 14.36 0.39 10.28
C VAL A 342 14.74 -0.10 11.69
N THR A 343 16.02 0.05 12.06
CA THR A 343 16.58 -0.25 13.38
C THR A 343 16.10 0.69 14.51
N GLY A 344 15.43 1.79 14.16
CA GLY A 344 15.02 2.85 15.09
C GLY A 344 16.09 3.91 15.36
N GLU A 345 17.25 3.83 14.71
CA GLU A 345 18.26 4.90 14.72
C GLU A 345 17.80 6.10 13.90
N MET A 346 18.07 7.30 14.40
CA MET A 346 17.78 8.52 13.68
C MET A 346 19.04 9.05 12.99
N VAL A 347 18.85 9.71 11.84
CA VAL A 347 19.88 10.44 11.12
C VAL A 347 19.26 11.75 10.66
N CYS A 348 19.94 12.87 10.88
CA CYS A 348 19.52 14.17 10.37
C CYS A 348 20.63 14.78 9.51
N TRP A 349 20.25 15.50 8.46
CA TRP A 349 21.16 16.14 7.51
C TRP A 349 20.58 17.48 7.04
N GLY A 350 21.44 18.33 6.44
CA GLY A 350 21.09 19.67 6.02
C GLY A 350 21.65 20.76 6.95
N GLY A 351 21.01 21.92 6.98
CA GLY A 351 21.43 23.06 7.78
C GLY A 351 21.33 22.82 9.29
N ASN A 352 22.36 23.21 10.03
CA ASN A 352 22.46 22.95 11.48
C ASN A 352 22.76 24.20 12.33
N LYS A 353 22.41 25.40 11.85
CA LYS A 353 22.72 26.67 12.55
C LYS A 353 22.07 26.80 13.93
N HIS A 354 21.02 26.03 14.20
CA HIS A 354 20.28 26.01 15.46
C HIS A 354 20.36 24.64 16.14
N LEU A 355 21.32 23.77 15.77
CA LEU A 355 21.46 22.41 16.27
C LEU A 355 20.29 21.47 15.90
N GLN A 356 19.50 21.80 14.87
CA GLN A 356 18.34 21.03 14.45
C GLN A 356 18.65 19.65 13.85
N THR A 357 19.89 19.39 13.44
CA THR A 357 20.35 18.05 13.03
C THR A 357 21.12 17.33 14.14
N SER A 358 21.42 17.98 15.26
CA SER A 358 22.12 17.42 16.42
C SER A 358 21.14 16.72 17.36
N HIS A 359 20.58 15.59 16.91
CA HIS A 359 19.61 14.82 17.69
C HIS A 359 20.27 14.03 18.83
N PRO A 360 19.53 13.69 19.91
CA PRO A 360 20.04 12.80 20.96
C PRO A 360 20.26 11.37 20.42
N PRO A 361 21.48 10.80 20.52
CA PRO A 361 21.79 9.49 19.95
C PRO A 361 21.35 8.30 20.81
N GLU A 362 21.07 8.51 22.10
CA GLU A 362 20.83 7.44 23.07
C GLU A 362 19.47 6.72 22.95
N PHE A 363 18.56 7.23 22.10
CA PHE A 363 17.20 6.72 22.00
C PHE A 363 16.92 5.95 20.71
N ARG A 364 15.91 5.08 20.78
CA ARG A 364 15.26 4.48 19.61
C ARG A 364 13.97 5.23 19.30
N TYR A 365 13.84 5.61 18.04
CA TYR A 365 12.75 6.44 17.55
C TYR A 365 11.76 5.64 16.71
N LYS A 366 10.51 6.06 16.77
CA LYS A 366 9.40 5.56 15.95
C LYS A 366 9.19 6.47 14.75
N THR A 367 9.05 7.77 15.00
CA THR A 367 8.81 8.81 13.98
C THR A 367 9.56 10.10 14.33
N VAL A 368 9.73 10.96 13.33
CA VAL A 368 10.28 12.31 13.49
C VAL A 368 9.44 13.31 12.68
N SER A 369 9.32 14.52 13.19
CA SER A 369 8.70 15.66 12.53
C SER A 369 9.63 16.87 12.63
N CYS A 370 10.01 17.40 11.48
CA CYS A 370 10.94 18.53 11.36
C CYS A 370 10.15 19.83 11.20
N GLY A 371 10.38 20.79 12.10
CA GLY A 371 9.86 22.16 11.98
C GLY A 371 10.77 23.05 11.14
N HIS A 372 10.71 24.37 11.36
CA HIS A 372 11.57 25.30 10.62
C HIS A 372 13.04 25.22 11.05
N THR A 373 13.27 25.36 12.36
CA THR A 373 14.60 25.37 12.99
C THR A 373 14.72 24.41 14.16
N HIS A 374 13.69 23.61 14.41
CA HIS A 374 13.66 22.57 15.45
C HIS A 374 13.15 21.24 14.87
N SER A 375 13.34 20.18 15.64
CA SER A 375 12.91 18.83 15.29
C SER A 375 12.32 18.16 16.52
N CYS A 376 11.31 17.32 16.32
CA CYS A 376 10.67 16.56 17.37
C CYS A 376 10.51 15.10 16.95
N ALA A 377 10.88 14.16 17.81
CA ALA A 377 10.77 12.74 17.54
C ALA A 377 10.01 12.01 18.64
N LEU A 378 9.25 11.01 18.22
CA LEU A 378 8.54 10.10 19.11
C LEU A 378 9.40 8.86 19.34
N ARG A 379 9.64 8.52 20.61
CA ARG A 379 10.37 7.32 21.03
C ARG A 379 9.44 6.11 21.02
N THR A 380 10.03 4.91 20.93
CA THR A 380 9.28 3.64 20.96
C THR A 380 8.50 3.41 22.26
N ASN A 381 8.90 4.05 23.37
CA ASN A 381 8.22 3.99 24.66
C ASN A 381 7.09 5.03 24.81
N GLY A 382 6.79 5.82 23.77
CA GLY A 382 5.77 6.86 23.79
C GLY A 382 6.23 8.21 24.35
N GLY A 383 7.49 8.37 24.76
CA GLY A 383 8.06 9.67 25.12
C GLY A 383 8.39 10.50 23.87
N ALA A 384 8.21 11.82 23.92
CA ALA A 384 8.66 12.73 22.86
C ALA A 384 9.94 13.46 23.28
N VAL A 385 10.80 13.75 22.31
CA VAL A 385 12.01 14.57 22.50
C VAL A 385 12.06 15.58 21.36
N CYS A 386 12.29 16.85 21.69
CA CYS A 386 12.50 17.91 20.71
C CYS A 386 13.85 18.57 20.95
N TRP A 387 14.48 19.03 19.87
CA TRP A 387 15.79 19.68 19.90
C TRP A 387 15.89 20.73 18.80
N GLY A 388 16.93 21.56 18.87
CA GLY A 388 17.20 22.63 17.92
C GLY A 388 16.79 24.01 18.44
N GLY A 389 16.26 24.85 17.55
CA GLY A 389 15.72 26.17 17.87
C GLY A 389 14.67 26.10 18.97
N ASN A 390 14.73 27.04 19.93
CA ASN A 390 13.86 27.05 21.09
C ASN A 390 13.56 28.47 21.59
N SER A 391 13.62 29.48 20.71
CA SER A 391 13.43 30.87 21.12
C SER A 391 12.00 31.17 21.57
N HIS A 392 11.03 30.36 21.15
CA HIS A 392 9.62 30.45 21.52
C HIS A 392 9.17 29.28 22.43
N GLY A 393 10.09 28.40 22.84
CA GLY A 393 9.75 27.20 23.61
C GLY A 393 9.31 26.01 22.75
N GLU A 394 9.43 26.07 21.43
CA GLU A 394 8.98 25.05 20.47
C GLU A 394 9.66 23.68 20.61
N ALA A 395 10.86 23.63 21.20
CA ALA A 395 11.57 22.41 21.55
C ALA A 395 11.40 22.00 23.03
N ALA A 396 10.67 22.78 23.84
CA ALA A 396 10.41 22.46 25.24
C ALA A 396 9.21 21.51 25.37
N VAL A 397 9.45 20.20 25.29
CA VAL A 397 8.40 19.18 25.42
C VAL A 397 7.73 19.28 26.80
N PRO A 398 6.39 19.43 26.87
CA PRO A 398 5.69 19.52 28.15
C PRO A 398 5.67 18.16 28.85
N THR A 399 6.32 18.08 30.02
CA THR A 399 6.46 16.84 30.81
C THR A 399 5.52 16.77 32.02
N LYS A 400 4.85 17.88 32.36
CA LYS A 400 3.92 17.97 33.49
C LYS A 400 2.48 18.24 33.00
N PRO A 401 1.47 17.51 33.52
CA PRO A 401 1.61 16.21 34.20
C PRO A 401 2.30 15.18 33.29
N PRO A 402 2.74 14.00 33.79
CA PRO A 402 3.36 12.97 32.94
C PRO A 402 2.51 12.69 31.69
N ARG A 403 3.16 12.73 30.53
CA ARG A 403 2.54 12.53 29.21
C ARG A 403 3.23 11.40 28.45
N ARG A 404 2.45 10.70 27.64
CA ARG A 404 2.92 9.86 26.54
C ARG A 404 2.21 10.35 25.28
N PHE A 405 2.85 10.22 24.13
CA PHE A 405 2.32 10.72 22.88
C PHE A 405 2.11 9.59 21.87
N LYS A 406 1.02 9.67 21.10
CA LYS A 406 0.75 8.77 19.95
C LYS A 406 1.33 9.34 18.66
N ALA A 407 1.33 10.67 18.53
CA ALA A 407 1.82 11.41 17.36
C ALA A 407 2.38 12.78 17.79
N VAL A 408 3.32 13.30 17.00
CA VAL A 408 3.91 14.63 17.16
C VAL A 408 4.04 15.28 15.77
N SER A 409 3.74 16.58 15.70
CA SER A 409 3.84 17.39 14.48
C SER A 409 4.47 18.73 14.84
N ALA A 410 5.63 19.00 14.25
CA ALA A 410 6.37 20.25 14.39
C ALA A 410 5.99 21.21 13.25
N GLY A 411 5.49 22.39 13.61
CA GLY A 411 5.25 23.51 12.71
C GLY A 411 6.48 24.41 12.59
N TRP A 412 6.29 25.68 12.25
CA TRP A 412 7.42 26.60 12.06
C TRP A 412 8.07 27.06 13.37
N SER A 413 7.26 27.40 14.38
CA SER A 413 7.73 27.84 15.70
C SER A 413 6.83 27.33 16.83
N HIS A 414 6.09 26.26 16.56
CA HIS A 414 5.27 25.56 17.54
C HIS A 414 5.28 24.06 17.24
N THR A 415 4.88 23.27 18.22
CA THR A 415 4.75 21.83 18.08
C THR A 415 3.44 21.41 18.69
N CYS A 416 2.72 20.50 18.04
CA CYS A 416 1.52 19.87 18.57
C CYS A 416 1.72 18.36 18.67
N ALA A 417 1.10 17.74 19.67
CA ALA A 417 1.15 16.31 19.88
C ALA A 417 -0.18 15.79 20.42
N VAL A 418 -0.43 14.50 20.16
CA VAL A 418 -1.61 13.79 20.67
C VAL A 418 -1.23 13.06 21.95
N ASP A 419 -1.76 13.48 23.10
CA ASP A 419 -1.55 12.83 24.40
C ASP A 419 -2.27 11.48 24.42
N ALA A 420 -1.50 10.41 24.51
CA ALA A 420 -1.96 9.03 24.52
C ALA A 420 -2.77 8.66 25.76
N LEU A 421 -2.57 9.36 26.88
CA LEU A 421 -3.19 9.02 28.16
C LEU A 421 -4.52 9.73 28.37
N ARG A 422 -4.75 10.83 27.65
CA ARG A 422 -5.89 11.72 27.84
C ARG A 422 -6.70 11.93 26.56
N ASP A 423 -6.23 11.34 25.47
CA ASP A 423 -6.80 11.45 24.12
C ASP A 423 -7.17 12.90 23.79
N ASN A 424 -6.21 13.81 23.98
CA ASN A 424 -6.34 15.24 23.65
C ASN A 424 -5.11 15.75 22.87
N VAL A 425 -5.29 16.88 22.19
CA VAL A 425 -4.20 17.56 21.47
C VAL A 425 -3.61 18.65 22.36
N VAL A 426 -2.29 18.64 22.48
CA VAL A 426 -1.51 19.62 23.24
C VAL A 426 -0.52 20.29 22.31
N CYS A 427 -0.46 21.62 22.35
CA CYS A 427 0.50 22.40 21.58
C CYS A 427 1.37 23.28 22.50
N TRP A 428 2.60 23.53 22.10
CA TRP A 428 3.55 24.40 22.80
C TRP A 428 4.43 25.16 21.79
N GLY A 429 5.06 26.24 22.24
CA GLY A 429 5.81 27.17 21.37
C GLY A 429 5.07 28.49 21.17
N LYS A 430 5.25 29.12 19.99
CA LYS A 430 4.68 30.43 19.67
C LYS A 430 3.14 30.37 19.50
N GLY A 431 2.40 31.12 20.31
CA GLY A 431 0.95 31.34 20.18
C GLY A 431 0.58 32.81 19.92
N ARG A 432 -0.55 33.09 19.25
CA ARG A 432 -1.05 34.47 18.99
C ARG A 432 -1.90 35.06 20.13
N ARG A 433 -2.25 34.29 21.15
CA ARG A 433 -2.86 34.80 22.39
C ARG A 433 -2.05 34.28 23.57
N ASP A 434 -1.51 35.22 24.30
CA ASP A 434 -0.64 35.14 25.48
C ASP A 434 0.87 34.88 25.27
N PRO A 435 1.72 35.65 25.99
CA PRO A 435 3.13 35.35 26.12
C PRO A 435 3.27 34.09 26.97
N VAL A 436 3.25 32.93 26.31
CA VAL A 436 3.45 31.64 26.99
C VAL A 436 4.83 31.64 27.63
N SER A 437 4.84 31.57 28.96
CA SER A 437 5.99 31.16 29.76
C SER A 437 6.58 29.88 29.16
N ARG A 438 7.89 29.89 28.90
CA ARG A 438 8.64 28.74 28.37
C ARG A 438 8.21 27.44 29.06
N GLY A 439 7.50 26.57 28.36
CA GLY A 439 7.17 25.21 28.83
C GLY A 439 5.70 24.94 29.19
N ASP A 440 4.79 25.91 29.11
CA ASP A 440 3.38 25.64 29.35
C ASP A 440 2.68 25.11 28.09
N ALA A 441 2.16 23.89 28.22
CA ALA A 441 1.33 23.23 27.22
C ALA A 441 -0.05 23.90 27.17
N VAL A 442 -0.42 24.47 26.03
CA VAL A 442 -1.78 24.97 25.80
C VAL A 442 -2.59 23.85 25.15
N ALA A 443 -3.71 23.50 25.77
CA ALA A 443 -4.66 22.58 25.15
C ALA A 443 -5.14 23.20 23.83
N ALA A 444 -5.28 22.38 22.78
CA ALA A 444 -5.96 22.84 21.58
C ALA A 444 -7.39 23.33 21.93
N PRO A 445 -7.98 24.23 21.14
CA PRO A 445 -9.35 24.70 21.36
C PRO A 445 -10.30 23.52 21.57
N GLU A 446 -11.32 23.69 22.41
CA GLU A 446 -12.24 22.60 22.81
C GLU A 446 -12.80 21.81 21.62
N ALA A 447 -13.08 22.51 20.51
CA ALA A 447 -13.48 21.91 19.24
C ALA A 447 -12.47 20.87 18.73
N ALA A 448 -11.17 21.14 18.81
CA ALA A 448 -10.09 20.25 18.37
C ALA A 448 -9.73 19.16 19.38
N GLN A 449 -10.17 19.26 20.65
CA GLN A 449 -9.92 18.22 21.66
C GLN A 449 -10.66 16.92 21.35
N THR A 450 -11.85 17.02 20.73
CA THR A 450 -12.63 15.84 20.30
C THR A 450 -11.95 15.02 19.21
N CYS A 451 -11.02 15.62 18.46
CA CYS A 451 -10.33 14.97 17.35
C CYS A 451 -9.36 13.88 17.81
N ALA A 452 -8.91 13.91 19.07
CA ALA A 452 -7.98 12.93 19.60
C ALA A 452 -8.65 11.67 20.21
N ARG A 453 -9.98 11.67 20.40
CA ARG A 453 -10.71 10.63 21.16
C ARG A 453 -10.91 9.27 20.46
N VAL A 454 -10.61 9.14 19.17
CA VAL A 454 -10.95 7.92 18.40
C VAL A 454 -9.71 7.21 17.82
N TRP A 455 -8.52 7.59 18.28
CA TRP A 455 -7.25 6.94 17.93
C TRP A 455 -6.83 5.86 18.95
N VAL A 456 -7.77 5.28 19.70
CA VAL A 456 -7.54 4.14 20.62
C VAL A 456 -7.84 2.85 19.89
#